data_AF-A0A373VKL4-F1
#
_entry.id   AF-A0A373VKL4-F1
#
_cell.length_a   1.000
_cell.length_b   1.000
_cell.length_c   1.000
_cell.angle_alpha   90.00
_cell.angle_beta   90.00
_cell.angle_gamma   90.00
#
_symmetry.space_group_name_H-M   'P 1'
#
loop_
_entity.id
_entity.type
_entity.pdbx_description
1 polymer ?
#
loop_
_entity_poly.entity_id
_entity_poly.type
_entity_poly.pdbx_seq_one_letter_code
_entity_poly.pdbx_strand_id
1 'polypeptide(L)'
;MQEKKERFHGIPMLPYGLLSAVMQESPGNRKEIQITEMAEGGFCFRTASAICSPQKLEVCFYDMERAEYGTVVITEFEICREKEEDFFTQFLVWTEQEEYRRQVQKLVRQYSKYIRLKLEDDGELESELTGYPSEFDGEHCSSLEEQRQYWFAEKAGRAEINMEILEHTEFAIELDCPERYTAYLQKSLPEFYHDYLRKNHLQGSGLEARIPDRIYIGNQFCHLLFPEEELLFAMLEKAKKEFTAVTLSFTYVREILLEDTFALLRKIDHWCSKNELEMECVVNDWGMADFIRKETKHLLPCLGTLLNKRKKDPRINYKKGERDLYSQNSFNADFYQEFLRESFGIERAEWESCGYMQDIPAGKNSLHFPFYQTNTSQYCPLYAVQKEGDRGRQRLVYKCPQYCKNAAFLYPKHLNMIGRYNSLFALDRDFLEDSEQLKRYTDSNIDRLVLNLL
;
A
#
# COMPACT_ATOMS: atom_id res chain seq x y z
N MET A 1 0.23 46.30 -27.03
CA MET A 1 -0.64 45.12 -26.80
C MET A 1 -1.13 44.44 -28.07
N GLN A 2 -1.64 45.14 -29.10
CA GLN A 2 -2.10 44.52 -30.35
C GLN A 2 -0.98 43.71 -31.06
N GLU A 3 0.19 44.31 -31.27
CA GLU A 3 1.37 43.61 -31.84
C GLU A 3 1.89 42.46 -30.96
N LYS A 4 1.74 42.57 -29.63
CA LYS A 4 2.15 41.51 -28.69
C LYS A 4 1.20 40.30 -28.78
N LYS A 5 -0.10 40.53 -28.98
CA LYS A 5 -1.11 39.49 -29.22
C LYS A 5 -0.82 38.70 -30.51
N GLU A 6 -0.53 39.40 -31.60
CA GLU A 6 -0.24 38.76 -32.90
C GLU A 6 1.05 37.92 -32.91
N ARG A 7 1.95 38.15 -31.94
CA ARG A 7 3.25 37.46 -31.81
C ARG A 7 3.29 36.45 -30.67
N PHE A 8 2.19 36.28 -29.92
CA PHE A 8 2.13 35.32 -28.84
C PHE A 8 1.97 33.91 -29.42
N HIS A 9 3.03 33.12 -29.35
CA HIS A 9 3.02 31.71 -29.73
C HIS A 9 3.21 30.86 -28.47
N GLY A 10 2.12 30.69 -27.74
CA GLY A 10 2.09 29.86 -26.54
C GLY A 10 2.09 28.38 -26.86
N ILE A 11 2.63 27.58 -25.94
CA ILE A 11 2.51 26.13 -25.94
C ILE A 11 1.18 25.80 -25.25
N PRO A 12 0.19 25.22 -25.98
CA PRO A 12 -1.07 24.82 -25.39
C PRO A 12 -0.97 23.43 -24.74
N MET A 13 -2.06 23.00 -24.08
CA MET A 13 -2.24 21.62 -23.59
C MET A 13 -1.13 21.14 -22.62
N LEU A 14 -0.62 22.05 -21.81
CA LEU A 14 0.30 21.70 -20.73
C LEU A 14 -0.45 20.89 -19.67
N PRO A 15 0.10 19.74 -19.21
CA PRO A 15 -0.48 19.00 -18.11
C PRO A 15 -0.59 19.89 -16.87
N TYR A 16 -1.78 19.91 -16.27
CA TYR A 16 -2.07 20.72 -15.08
C TYR A 16 -1.10 20.45 -13.91
N GLY A 17 -0.63 19.21 -13.77
CA GLY A 17 0.35 18.84 -12.74
C GLY A 17 1.76 19.40 -12.93
N LEU A 18 2.03 20.15 -14.01
CA LEU A 18 3.33 20.77 -14.24
C LEU A 18 3.33 22.28 -13.99
N LEU A 19 2.16 22.89 -13.98
CA LEU A 19 1.99 24.34 -13.92
C LEU A 19 0.63 24.67 -13.30
N SER A 20 0.67 25.39 -12.18
CA SER A 20 -0.53 26.02 -11.59
C SER A 20 -0.26 27.51 -11.37
N ALA A 21 -1.32 28.31 -11.30
CA ALA A 21 -1.19 29.72 -11.02
C ALA A 21 -2.30 30.24 -10.11
N VAL A 22 -1.95 31.22 -9.28
CA VAL A 22 -2.86 31.90 -8.36
C VAL A 22 -2.79 33.39 -8.64
N MET A 23 -3.96 33.98 -8.85
CA MET A 23 -4.13 35.41 -8.98
C MET A 23 -4.53 36.02 -7.63
N GLN A 24 -3.84 37.09 -7.22
CA GLN A 24 -4.24 37.88 -6.06
C GLN A 24 -4.84 39.21 -6.52
N GLU A 25 -6.13 39.41 -6.25
CA GLU A 25 -6.83 40.66 -6.56
C GLU A 25 -6.68 41.69 -5.43
N SER A 26 -6.65 41.22 -4.17
CA SER A 26 -6.43 42.05 -2.97
C SER A 26 -5.91 41.18 -1.82
N PRO A 27 -5.36 41.76 -0.73
CA PRO A 27 -4.94 40.99 0.44
C PRO A 27 -6.09 40.11 0.96
N GLY A 28 -5.90 38.79 0.96
CA GLY A 28 -6.92 37.81 1.38
C GLY A 28 -7.86 37.32 0.29
N ASN A 29 -7.87 37.93 -0.90
CA ASN A 29 -8.63 37.45 -2.07
C ASN A 29 -7.68 36.82 -3.09
N ARG A 30 -7.54 35.48 -3.00
CA ARG A 30 -6.73 34.65 -3.89
C ARG A 30 -7.63 33.75 -4.71
N LYS A 31 -7.39 33.67 -6.02
CA LYS A 31 -8.15 32.85 -6.95
C LYS A 31 -7.18 32.00 -7.76
N GLU A 32 -7.36 30.67 -7.72
CA GLU A 32 -6.65 29.78 -8.63
C GLU A 32 -7.11 30.03 -10.06
N ILE A 33 -6.15 30.12 -10.98
CA ILE A 33 -6.39 30.35 -12.40
C ILE A 33 -5.77 29.22 -13.21
N GLN A 34 -6.50 28.75 -14.21
CA GLN A 34 -6.03 27.69 -15.08
C GLN A 34 -5.32 28.30 -16.29
N ILE A 35 -4.01 28.10 -16.37
CA ILE A 35 -3.21 28.46 -17.55
C ILE A 35 -3.60 27.55 -18.70
N THR A 36 -3.89 28.13 -19.86
CA THR A 36 -4.27 27.41 -21.08
C THR A 36 -3.14 27.35 -22.09
N GLU A 37 -2.29 28.38 -22.12
CA GLU A 37 -1.13 28.49 -23.00
C GLU A 37 0.00 29.22 -22.29
N MET A 38 1.25 28.85 -22.56
CA MET A 38 2.42 29.46 -21.92
C MET A 38 3.51 29.75 -22.95
N ALA A 39 4.11 30.93 -22.85
CA ALA A 39 5.30 31.33 -23.59
C ALA A 39 6.30 32.03 -22.66
N GLU A 40 7.52 32.23 -23.16
CA GLU A 40 8.58 32.94 -22.42
C GLU A 40 8.22 34.38 -22.04
N GLY A 41 7.35 35.03 -22.83
CA GLY A 41 6.89 36.40 -22.60
C GLY A 41 5.59 36.52 -21.81
N GLY A 42 4.98 35.41 -21.41
CA GLY A 42 3.72 35.43 -20.67
C GLY A 42 2.85 34.21 -20.88
N PHE A 43 1.58 34.27 -20.49
CA PHE A 43 0.67 33.13 -20.52
C PHE A 43 -0.77 33.55 -20.71
N CYS A 44 -1.59 32.63 -21.21
CA CYS A 44 -3.04 32.77 -21.29
C CYS A 44 -3.70 31.98 -20.18
N PHE A 45 -4.78 32.50 -19.62
CA PHE A 45 -5.61 31.79 -18.65
C PHE A 45 -7.09 32.14 -18.82
N ARG A 46 -7.96 31.33 -18.23
CA ARG A 46 -9.42 31.52 -18.30
C ARG A 46 -10.04 31.68 -16.92
N THR A 47 -11.09 32.50 -16.84
CA THR A 47 -11.93 32.63 -15.65
C THR A 47 -13.41 32.65 -16.03
N ALA A 48 -14.28 32.16 -15.14
CA ALA A 48 -15.73 32.21 -15.32
C ALA A 48 -16.34 33.60 -15.05
N SER A 49 -15.57 34.52 -14.44
CA SER A 49 -16.04 35.86 -14.08
C SER A 49 -15.02 36.90 -14.50
N ALA A 50 -15.48 38.13 -14.75
CA ALA A 50 -14.62 39.26 -15.03
C ALA A 50 -13.62 39.49 -13.89
N ILE A 51 -12.38 39.84 -14.26
CA ILE A 51 -11.28 40.09 -13.34
C ILE A 51 -11.19 41.58 -13.07
N CYS A 52 -10.98 41.97 -11.81
CA CYS A 52 -10.67 43.34 -11.43
C CYS A 52 -9.16 43.45 -11.16
N SER A 53 -8.45 44.18 -12.02
CA SER A 53 -7.03 44.58 -11.92
C SER A 53 -6.19 43.82 -10.87
N PRO A 54 -5.61 42.65 -11.22
CA PRO A 54 -4.86 41.84 -10.27
C PRO A 54 -3.60 42.57 -9.78
N GLN A 55 -3.25 42.38 -8.50
CA GLN A 55 -2.06 43.00 -7.89
C GLN A 55 -0.78 42.20 -8.18
N LYS A 56 -0.88 40.87 -8.13
CA LYS A 56 0.21 39.95 -8.46
C LYS A 56 -0.31 38.60 -8.93
N LEU A 57 0.52 37.88 -9.64
CA LEU A 57 0.28 36.52 -10.11
C LEU A 57 1.38 35.62 -9.55
N GLU A 58 1.01 34.51 -8.94
CA GLU A 58 1.93 33.50 -8.43
C GLU A 58 1.85 32.30 -9.38
N VAL A 59 2.93 32.00 -10.08
CA VAL A 59 2.97 30.86 -11.03
C VAL A 59 3.89 29.80 -10.46
N CYS A 60 3.33 28.61 -10.22
CA CYS A 60 4.01 27.46 -9.65
C CYS A 60 4.42 26.50 -10.76
N PHE A 61 5.73 26.33 -10.97
CA PHE A 61 6.31 25.43 -11.96
C PHE A 61 6.81 24.15 -11.27
N TYR A 62 6.44 22.99 -11.77
CA TYR A 62 7.00 21.73 -11.30
C TYR A 62 8.39 21.51 -11.91
N ASP A 63 9.37 21.26 -11.05
CA ASP A 63 10.72 20.87 -11.44
C ASP A 63 10.82 19.33 -11.43
N MET A 64 10.92 18.72 -12.61
CA MET A 64 10.98 17.26 -12.73
C MET A 64 12.28 16.66 -12.17
N GLU A 65 13.37 17.42 -12.16
CA GLU A 65 14.67 16.94 -11.67
C GLU A 65 14.66 16.85 -10.14
N ARG A 66 14.08 17.86 -9.48
CA ARG A 66 13.99 17.99 -8.03
C ARG A 66 12.72 17.39 -7.42
N ALA A 67 11.69 17.17 -8.24
CA ALA A 67 10.36 16.73 -7.84
C ALA A 67 9.67 17.66 -6.81
N GLU A 68 9.78 18.96 -7.04
CA GLU A 68 9.20 20.01 -6.20
C GLU A 68 8.58 21.11 -7.07
N TYR A 69 7.70 21.93 -6.46
CA TYR A 69 7.17 23.12 -7.12
C TYR A 69 7.97 24.37 -6.73
N GLY A 70 8.39 25.15 -7.72
CA GLY A 70 8.95 26.49 -7.54
C GLY A 70 7.92 27.56 -7.86
N THR A 71 7.75 28.56 -7.00
CA THR A 71 6.81 29.67 -7.23
C THR A 71 7.54 30.90 -7.75
N VAL A 72 7.05 31.48 -8.85
CA VAL A 72 7.46 32.79 -9.37
C VAL A 72 6.36 33.81 -9.07
N VAL A 73 6.72 34.88 -8.38
CA VAL A 73 5.80 35.98 -8.09
C VAL A 73 5.97 37.07 -9.14
N ILE A 74 4.93 37.29 -9.92
CA ILE A 74 4.87 38.27 -11.00
C ILE A 74 4.13 39.51 -10.53
N THR A 75 4.87 40.61 -10.40
CA THR A 75 4.38 41.94 -9.99
C THR A 75 4.42 42.93 -11.14
N GLU A 76 5.21 42.68 -12.17
CA GLU A 76 5.36 43.54 -13.35
C GLU A 76 4.82 42.82 -14.58
N PHE A 77 3.59 43.15 -14.95
CA PHE A 77 2.90 42.52 -16.07
C PHE A 77 1.85 43.44 -16.70
N GLU A 78 1.56 43.20 -17.98
CA GLU A 78 0.41 43.75 -18.69
C GLU A 78 -0.62 42.63 -18.84
N ILE A 79 -1.88 42.89 -18.49
CA ILE A 79 -2.98 41.94 -18.71
C ILE A 79 -3.98 42.52 -19.70
N CYS A 80 -4.43 41.71 -20.65
CA CYS A 80 -5.47 42.11 -21.58
C CYS A 80 -6.52 41.02 -21.76
N ARG A 81 -7.76 41.45 -21.94
CA ARG A 81 -8.84 40.54 -22.36
C ARG A 81 -8.59 40.14 -23.80
N GLU A 82 -8.55 38.84 -24.05
CA GLU A 82 -8.32 38.30 -25.39
C GLU A 82 -9.62 37.90 -26.05
N LYS A 83 -10.45 37.12 -25.35
CA LYS A 83 -11.71 36.58 -25.85
C LYS A 83 -12.75 36.52 -24.74
N GLU A 84 -14.01 36.73 -25.10
CA GLU A 84 -15.16 36.55 -24.22
C GLU A 84 -16.10 35.53 -24.89
N GLU A 85 -16.45 34.50 -24.14
CA GLU A 85 -17.29 33.38 -24.55
C GLU A 85 -18.41 33.22 -23.53
N ASP A 86 -19.48 32.48 -23.88
CA ASP A 86 -20.66 32.31 -23.04
C ASP A 86 -20.35 31.77 -21.63
N PHE A 87 -19.28 30.98 -21.48
CA PHE A 87 -18.94 30.30 -20.22
C PHE A 87 -17.61 30.75 -19.60
N PHE A 88 -16.79 31.51 -20.31
CA PHE A 88 -15.50 31.98 -19.80
C PHE A 88 -14.99 33.23 -20.51
N THR A 89 -14.12 33.96 -19.82
CA THR A 89 -13.29 35.01 -20.42
C THR A 89 -11.84 34.56 -20.41
N GLN A 90 -11.17 34.71 -21.55
CA GLN A 90 -9.73 34.43 -21.71
C GLN A 90 -8.93 35.72 -21.60
N PHE A 91 -7.85 35.65 -20.83
CA PHE A 91 -6.91 36.75 -20.60
C PHE A 91 -5.51 36.34 -21.04
N LEU A 92 -4.80 37.28 -21.65
CA LEU A 92 -3.37 37.17 -21.95
C LEU A 92 -2.60 38.06 -20.98
N VAL A 93 -1.64 37.46 -20.29
CA VAL A 93 -0.65 38.12 -19.44
C VAL A 93 0.65 38.23 -20.22
N TRP A 94 1.26 39.42 -20.21
CA TRP A 94 2.60 39.66 -20.71
C TRP A 94 3.51 40.08 -19.56
N THR A 95 4.70 39.51 -19.47
CA THR A 95 5.72 39.88 -18.48
C THR A 95 7.12 39.78 -19.08
N GLU A 96 8.02 40.65 -18.63
CA GLU A 96 9.43 40.63 -19.02
C GLU A 96 10.34 40.15 -17.90
N GLN A 97 9.76 39.71 -16.77
CA GLN A 97 10.52 39.19 -15.65
C GLN A 97 11.34 37.97 -16.05
N GLU A 98 12.66 38.09 -15.89
CA GLU A 98 13.63 37.07 -16.32
C GLU A 98 13.43 35.74 -15.60
N GLU A 99 13.03 35.78 -14.32
CA GLU A 99 12.79 34.56 -13.54
C GLU A 99 11.65 33.72 -14.14
N TYR A 100 10.54 34.35 -14.54
CA TYR A 100 9.45 33.66 -15.22
C TYR A 100 9.94 33.03 -16.53
N ARG A 101 10.64 33.80 -17.37
CA ARG A 101 11.20 33.29 -18.64
C ARG A 101 12.09 32.07 -18.42
N ARG A 102 12.96 32.12 -17.40
CA ARG A 102 13.87 31.01 -17.05
C ARG A 102 13.10 29.76 -16.64
N GLN A 103 12.03 29.89 -15.84
CA GLN A 103 11.21 28.75 -15.44
C GLN A 103 10.43 28.16 -16.63
N VAL A 104 9.91 29.00 -17.54
CA VAL A 104 9.28 28.53 -18.78
C VAL A 104 10.25 27.70 -19.60
N GLN A 105 11.46 28.23 -19.88
CA GLN A 105 12.49 27.53 -20.64
C GLN A 105 12.87 26.18 -20.00
N LYS A 106 13.01 26.18 -18.67
CA LYS A 106 13.32 24.97 -17.91
C LYS A 106 12.21 23.92 -18.03
N LEU A 107 10.95 24.32 -17.80
CA LEU A 107 9.80 23.43 -17.91
C LEU A 107 9.67 22.85 -19.31
N VAL A 108 9.80 23.68 -20.35
CA VAL A 108 9.74 23.23 -21.74
C VAL A 108 10.83 22.21 -22.02
N ARG A 109 12.08 22.48 -21.63
CA ARG A 109 13.20 21.54 -21.80
C ARG A 109 12.94 20.20 -21.10
N GLN A 110 12.51 20.23 -19.84
CA GLN A 110 12.25 19.03 -19.06
C GLN A 110 11.07 18.22 -19.62
N TYR A 111 9.96 18.89 -19.96
CA TYR A 111 8.78 18.23 -20.50
C TYR A 111 9.01 17.68 -21.91
N SER A 112 9.77 18.39 -22.76
CA SER A 112 10.19 17.85 -24.06
C SER A 112 11.07 16.62 -23.92
N LYS A 113 12.00 16.59 -22.93
CA LYS A 113 12.78 15.38 -22.63
C LYS A 113 11.86 14.22 -22.21
N TYR A 114 10.90 14.48 -21.31
CA TYR A 114 9.90 13.50 -20.88
C TYR A 114 9.11 12.93 -22.06
N ILE A 115 8.56 13.77 -22.94
CA ILE A 115 7.76 13.34 -24.09
C ILE A 115 8.61 12.46 -25.01
N ARG A 116 9.84 12.87 -25.32
CA ARG A 116 10.72 12.09 -26.18
C ARG A 116 10.95 10.69 -25.63
N LEU A 117 11.36 10.60 -24.36
CA LEU A 117 11.58 9.32 -23.69
C LEU A 117 10.30 8.47 -23.66
N LYS A 118 9.14 9.08 -23.38
CA LYS A 118 7.86 8.36 -23.32
C LYS A 118 7.41 7.79 -24.67
N LEU A 119 7.88 8.35 -25.78
CA LEU A 119 7.58 7.87 -27.13
C LEU A 119 8.57 6.80 -27.61
N GLU A 120 9.70 6.63 -26.93
CA GLU A 120 10.79 5.72 -27.32
C GLU A 120 10.67 4.38 -26.57
N ASP A 121 10.98 4.37 -25.26
CA ASP A 121 11.00 3.17 -24.43
C ASP A 121 10.61 3.50 -22.98
N ASP A 122 9.68 2.71 -22.42
CA ASP A 122 9.17 2.93 -21.07
C ASP A 122 10.23 2.63 -19.99
N GLY A 123 11.12 1.66 -20.21
CA GLY A 123 12.21 1.35 -19.28
C GLY A 123 13.26 2.45 -19.22
N GLU A 124 13.70 2.94 -20.39
CA GLU A 124 14.63 4.07 -20.49
C GLU A 124 14.06 5.33 -19.81
N LEU A 125 12.77 5.61 -20.01
CA LEU A 125 12.07 6.70 -19.33
C LEU A 125 12.14 6.54 -17.80
N GLU A 126 11.79 5.36 -17.27
CA GLU A 126 11.78 5.10 -15.83
C GLU A 126 13.17 5.23 -15.23
N SER A 127 14.19 4.68 -15.88
CA SER A 127 15.58 4.78 -15.47
C SER A 127 16.08 6.23 -15.45
N GLU A 128 15.90 6.98 -16.55
CA GLU A 128 16.36 8.36 -16.67
C GLU A 128 15.67 9.32 -15.68
N LEU A 129 14.37 9.09 -15.40
CA LEU A 129 13.60 10.02 -14.58
C LEU A 129 13.61 9.67 -13.09
N THR A 130 13.75 8.40 -12.73
CA THR A 130 13.61 7.95 -11.33
C THR A 130 14.82 7.21 -10.81
N GLY A 131 15.75 6.80 -11.68
CA GLY A 131 16.83 5.88 -11.33
C GLY A 131 16.35 4.44 -11.13
N TYR A 132 15.16 4.10 -11.62
CA TYR A 132 14.64 2.74 -11.57
C TYR A 132 15.49 1.82 -12.46
N PRO A 133 15.95 0.66 -11.96
CA PRO A 133 16.86 -0.19 -12.70
C PRO A 133 16.09 -1.16 -13.62
N SER A 134 15.47 -0.60 -14.67
CA SER A 134 14.65 -1.33 -15.64
C SER A 134 15.42 -2.44 -16.37
N GLU A 135 16.75 -2.36 -16.44
CA GLU A 135 17.59 -3.40 -17.02
C GLU A 135 17.46 -4.77 -16.33
N PHE A 136 17.05 -4.80 -15.06
CA PHE A 136 16.84 -6.05 -14.31
C PHE A 136 15.42 -6.60 -14.42
N ASP A 137 14.49 -5.91 -15.10
CA ASP A 137 13.11 -6.39 -15.29
C ASP A 137 13.02 -7.70 -16.08
N GLY A 138 14.06 -8.06 -16.84
CA GLY A 138 14.14 -9.35 -17.52
C GLY A 138 14.52 -10.53 -16.60
N GLU A 139 15.08 -10.27 -15.42
CA GLU A 139 15.69 -11.30 -14.58
C GLU A 139 14.68 -11.96 -13.64
N HIS A 140 14.33 -13.21 -13.91
CA HIS A 140 13.34 -13.96 -13.13
C HIS A 140 13.95 -15.22 -12.51
N CYS A 141 13.44 -15.63 -11.36
CA CYS A 141 13.66 -16.99 -10.86
C CYS A 141 12.91 -18.00 -11.75
N SER A 142 13.46 -19.19 -11.92
CA SER A 142 12.86 -20.27 -12.71
C SER A 142 11.75 -21.01 -11.95
N SER A 143 11.73 -20.92 -10.61
CA SER A 143 10.74 -21.59 -9.76
C SER A 143 10.48 -20.83 -8.46
N LEU A 144 9.37 -21.17 -7.79
CA LEU A 144 9.04 -20.65 -6.46
C LEU A 144 10.11 -21.00 -5.42
N GLU A 145 10.68 -22.20 -5.52
CA GLU A 145 11.73 -22.66 -4.62
C GLU A 145 13.03 -21.85 -4.82
N GLU A 146 13.44 -21.62 -6.08
CA GLU A 146 14.58 -20.75 -6.38
C GLU A 146 14.34 -19.33 -5.85
N GLN A 147 13.11 -18.81 -5.97
CA GLN A 147 12.78 -17.47 -5.45
C GLN A 147 12.83 -17.40 -3.92
N ARG A 148 12.35 -18.44 -3.22
CA ARG A 148 12.46 -18.53 -1.76
C ARG A 148 13.92 -18.60 -1.30
N GLN A 149 14.74 -19.41 -1.97
CA GLN A 149 16.18 -19.45 -1.72
C GLN A 149 16.84 -18.11 -2.05
N TYR A 150 16.38 -17.43 -3.10
CA TYR A 150 16.85 -16.08 -3.41
C TYR A 150 16.52 -15.08 -2.31
N TRP A 151 15.42 -15.23 -1.59
CA TRP A 151 15.04 -14.31 -0.53
C TRP A 151 15.68 -14.60 0.82
N PHE A 152 15.67 -15.85 1.24
CA PHE A 152 15.96 -16.20 2.65
C PHE A 152 17.27 -16.95 2.85
N ALA A 153 17.79 -17.62 1.83
CA ALA A 153 19.03 -18.36 2.01
C ALA A 153 20.22 -17.38 2.14
N GLU A 154 21.14 -17.72 3.05
CA GLU A 154 22.39 -17.01 3.22
C GLU A 154 23.19 -17.02 1.91
N LYS A 155 23.69 -15.85 1.47
CA LYS A 155 24.56 -15.72 0.30
C LYS A 155 25.71 -14.77 0.60
N ALA A 156 26.88 -15.10 0.05
CA ALA A 156 28.05 -14.24 0.14
C ALA A 156 27.74 -12.82 -0.35
N GLY A 157 28.08 -11.82 0.46
CA GLY A 157 27.86 -10.40 0.17
C GLY A 157 26.49 -9.86 0.56
N ARG A 158 25.65 -10.65 1.24
CA ARG A 158 24.40 -10.19 1.87
C ARG A 158 24.55 -10.11 3.38
N ALA A 159 23.77 -9.23 4.01
CA ALA A 159 23.65 -9.22 5.46
C ALA A 159 23.00 -10.53 5.93
N GLU A 160 23.45 -11.02 7.08
CA GLU A 160 22.86 -12.18 7.74
C GLU A 160 21.51 -11.77 8.33
N ILE A 161 20.49 -12.62 8.13
CA ILE A 161 19.21 -12.45 8.82
C ILE A 161 19.43 -12.89 10.27
N ASN A 162 19.34 -11.94 11.20
CA ASN A 162 19.46 -12.23 12.63
C ASN A 162 18.39 -11.43 13.39
N MET A 163 17.25 -12.06 13.59
CA MET A 163 16.10 -11.48 14.27
C MET A 163 16.04 -11.93 15.73
N GLU A 164 16.09 -10.96 16.64
CA GLU A 164 15.87 -11.17 18.06
C GLU A 164 14.53 -10.55 18.46
N ILE A 165 13.54 -11.41 18.71
CA ILE A 165 12.23 -10.96 19.19
C ILE A 165 12.29 -10.85 20.72
N LEU A 166 12.11 -9.63 21.22
CA LEU A 166 12.17 -9.33 22.65
C LEU A 166 11.05 -10.04 23.42
N GLU A 167 11.34 -10.51 24.64
CA GLU A 167 10.37 -11.28 25.45
C GLU A 167 9.05 -10.54 25.72
N HIS A 168 9.08 -9.21 25.77
CA HIS A 168 7.90 -8.38 26.04
C HIS A 168 7.06 -8.06 24.79
N THR A 169 7.51 -8.47 23.59
CA THR A 169 6.74 -8.37 22.35
C THR A 169 6.02 -9.70 22.11
N GLU A 170 4.70 -9.66 21.93
CA GLU A 170 3.91 -10.85 21.60
C GLU A 170 4.33 -11.35 20.21
N PHE A 171 4.61 -12.64 20.08
CA PHE A 171 5.00 -13.24 18.81
C PHE A 171 3.93 -14.18 18.27
N ALA A 172 3.54 -13.98 17.02
CA ALA A 172 2.51 -14.76 16.36
C ALA A 172 2.97 -15.33 15.01
N ILE A 173 2.31 -16.40 14.56
CA ILE A 173 2.50 -16.97 13.22
C ILE A 173 1.16 -17.12 12.49
N GLU A 174 1.16 -16.93 11.17
CA GLU A 174 -0.03 -17.16 10.34
C GLU A 174 -0.12 -18.60 9.81
N LEU A 175 -1.27 -19.24 10.09
CA LEU A 175 -1.76 -20.42 9.40
C LEU A 175 -2.80 -19.93 8.40
N ASP A 176 -2.44 -19.88 7.13
CA ASP A 176 -3.22 -19.20 6.09
C ASP A 176 -3.60 -20.09 4.89
N CYS A 177 -3.32 -21.40 5.01
CA CYS A 177 -3.67 -22.39 3.99
C CYS A 177 -3.90 -23.80 4.58
N PRO A 178 -4.63 -24.68 3.85
CA PRO A 178 -4.95 -26.04 4.28
C PRO A 178 -3.76 -26.92 4.68
N GLU A 179 -2.63 -26.78 4.00
CA GLU A 179 -1.39 -27.51 4.33
C GLU A 179 -0.91 -27.17 5.74
N ARG A 180 -0.99 -25.90 6.12
CA ARG A 180 -0.53 -25.40 7.41
C ARG A 180 -1.48 -25.81 8.53
N TYR A 181 -2.79 -25.74 8.30
CA TYR A 181 -3.79 -26.25 9.24
C TYR A 181 -3.54 -27.73 9.59
N THR A 182 -3.35 -28.54 8.54
CA THR A 182 -3.10 -29.98 8.70
C THR A 182 -1.78 -30.25 9.41
N ALA A 183 -0.71 -29.53 9.03
CA ALA A 183 0.61 -29.69 9.65
C ALA A 183 0.62 -29.25 11.12
N TYR A 184 -0.10 -28.19 11.48
CA TYR A 184 -0.25 -27.76 12.87
C TYR A 184 -0.95 -28.84 13.69
N LEU A 185 -2.07 -29.41 13.22
CA LEU A 185 -2.79 -30.46 13.95
C LEU A 185 -1.96 -31.73 14.22
N GLN A 186 -0.97 -32.02 13.38
CA GLN A 186 -0.13 -33.22 13.48
C GLN A 186 1.09 -33.07 14.38
N LYS A 187 1.44 -31.85 14.80
CA LYS A 187 2.69 -31.54 15.51
C LYS A 187 2.42 -30.63 16.70
N SER A 188 3.33 -30.56 17.67
CA SER A 188 3.28 -29.46 18.64
C SER A 188 3.57 -28.12 17.95
N LEU A 189 3.15 -27.00 18.55
CA LEU A 189 3.44 -25.66 18.00
C LEU A 189 4.96 -25.43 17.75
N PRO A 190 5.88 -25.77 18.68
CA PRO A 190 7.32 -25.64 18.42
C PRO A 190 7.82 -26.49 17.25
N GLU A 191 7.41 -27.75 17.17
CA GLU A 191 7.83 -28.65 16.08
C GLU A 191 7.31 -28.17 14.72
N PHE A 192 6.04 -27.73 14.66
CA PHE A 192 5.47 -27.12 13.46
C PHE A 192 6.27 -25.87 13.04
N TYR A 193 6.54 -24.98 14.00
CA TYR A 193 7.23 -23.71 13.76
C TYR A 193 8.66 -23.90 13.26
N HIS A 194 9.45 -24.76 13.90
CA HIS A 194 10.81 -25.04 13.44
C HIS A 194 10.84 -25.68 12.05
N ASP A 195 9.90 -26.57 11.75
CA ASP A 195 9.77 -27.12 10.39
C ASP A 195 9.32 -26.06 9.38
N TYR A 196 8.51 -25.09 9.79
CA TYR A 196 8.10 -23.96 8.96
C TYR A 196 9.28 -23.07 8.59
N LEU A 197 10.14 -22.72 9.56
CA LEU A 197 11.37 -21.96 9.30
C LEU A 197 12.34 -22.74 8.40
N ARG A 198 12.58 -24.03 8.69
CA ARG A 198 13.48 -24.88 7.90
C ARG A 198 13.05 -24.96 6.44
N LYS A 199 11.74 -25.15 6.18
CA LYS A 199 11.19 -25.22 4.81
C LYS A 199 11.30 -23.92 4.03
N ASN A 200 11.50 -22.79 4.72
CA ASN A 200 11.63 -21.47 4.10
C ASN A 200 13.06 -20.94 4.16
N HIS A 201 14.07 -21.79 4.44
CA HIS A 201 15.49 -21.41 4.50
C HIS A 201 15.82 -20.35 5.55
N LEU A 202 15.02 -20.29 6.63
CA LEU A 202 15.24 -19.38 7.75
C LEU A 202 15.89 -20.09 8.95
N GLN A 203 16.55 -21.23 8.72
CA GLN A 203 17.29 -21.89 9.78
C GLN A 203 18.55 -21.08 10.14
N GLY A 204 18.73 -20.73 11.41
CA GLY A 204 19.81 -19.86 11.89
C GLY A 204 19.46 -18.38 11.84
N SER A 205 18.21 -18.01 11.55
CA SER A 205 17.77 -16.61 11.44
C SER A 205 17.58 -15.89 12.78
N GLY A 206 17.75 -16.59 13.91
CA GLY A 206 17.47 -16.08 15.26
C GLY A 206 16.00 -16.25 15.67
N LEU A 207 15.09 -16.34 14.71
CA LEU A 207 13.66 -16.55 14.93
C LEU A 207 13.36 -17.82 15.75
N GLU A 208 14.16 -18.87 15.63
CA GLU A 208 13.98 -20.12 16.40
C GLU A 208 14.07 -19.95 17.91
N ALA A 209 14.74 -18.88 18.37
CA ALA A 209 14.90 -18.62 19.79
C ALA A 209 13.57 -18.28 20.48
N ARG A 210 12.55 -17.87 19.71
CA ARG A 210 11.24 -17.47 20.23
C ARG A 210 10.12 -18.33 19.65
N ILE A 211 9.53 -19.20 20.48
CA ILE A 211 8.31 -19.91 20.10
C ILE A 211 7.13 -18.92 20.06
N PRO A 212 6.23 -18.99 19.07
CA PRO A 212 5.05 -18.13 19.01
C PRO A 212 4.10 -18.32 20.20
N ASP A 213 3.56 -17.22 20.72
CA ASP A 213 2.51 -17.20 21.75
C ASP A 213 1.12 -17.37 21.15
N ARG A 214 0.98 -17.01 19.86
CA ARG A 214 -0.29 -16.88 19.16
C ARG A 214 -0.24 -17.47 17.76
N ILE A 215 -1.37 -17.99 17.32
CA ILE A 215 -1.60 -18.38 15.92
C ILE A 215 -2.71 -17.55 15.31
N TYR A 216 -2.50 -17.11 14.07
CA TYR A 216 -3.55 -16.56 13.22
C TYR A 216 -4.09 -17.70 12.36
N ILE A 217 -5.41 -17.87 12.31
CA ILE A 217 -6.06 -18.91 11.52
C ILE A 217 -6.95 -18.27 10.47
N GLY A 218 -6.68 -18.56 9.21
CA GLY A 218 -7.45 -18.03 8.08
C GLY A 218 -6.58 -17.17 7.17
N ASN A 219 -7.22 -16.51 6.20
CA ASN A 219 -6.50 -15.79 5.16
C ASN A 219 -7.21 -14.48 4.86
N GLN A 220 -6.50 -13.34 4.95
CA GLN A 220 -7.06 -12.01 4.70
C GLN A 220 -7.36 -11.74 3.21
N PHE A 221 -6.83 -12.56 2.30
CA PHE A 221 -6.82 -12.29 0.85
C PHE A 221 -7.63 -13.30 0.03
N CYS A 222 -7.94 -14.49 0.56
CA CYS A 222 -8.72 -15.50 -0.14
C CYS A 222 -9.65 -16.30 0.79
N HIS A 223 -10.97 -16.06 0.67
CA HIS A 223 -11.99 -16.75 1.47
C HIS A 223 -12.01 -18.27 1.26
N LEU A 224 -11.57 -18.75 0.09
CA LEU A 224 -11.51 -20.19 -0.23
C LEU A 224 -10.36 -20.92 0.49
N LEU A 225 -9.52 -20.20 1.24
CA LEU A 225 -8.47 -20.76 2.09
C LEU A 225 -8.81 -20.72 3.58
N PHE A 226 -9.96 -20.15 3.95
CA PHE A 226 -10.45 -20.24 5.31
C PHE A 226 -10.78 -21.71 5.63
N PRO A 227 -10.42 -22.25 6.82
CA PRO A 227 -10.65 -23.64 7.14
C PRO A 227 -12.14 -24.01 7.16
N GLU A 228 -12.44 -25.24 6.77
CA GLU A 228 -13.76 -25.83 7.01
C GLU A 228 -14.03 -25.94 8.53
N GLU A 229 -15.31 -25.95 8.91
CA GLU A 229 -15.74 -25.86 10.31
C GLU A 229 -15.10 -26.93 11.22
N GLU A 230 -15.11 -28.20 10.80
CA GLU A 230 -14.53 -29.29 11.59
C GLU A 230 -13.03 -29.09 11.84
N LEU A 231 -12.30 -28.63 10.81
CA LEU A 231 -10.88 -28.36 10.88
C LEU A 231 -10.57 -27.15 11.77
N LEU A 232 -11.37 -26.09 11.66
CA LEU A 232 -11.27 -24.89 12.50
C LEU A 232 -11.40 -25.27 13.98
N PHE A 233 -12.49 -25.94 14.36
CA PHE A 233 -12.71 -26.29 15.77
C PHE A 233 -11.67 -27.28 16.29
N ALA A 234 -11.16 -28.19 15.47
CA ALA A 234 -10.03 -29.04 15.86
C ALA A 234 -8.78 -28.22 16.20
N MET A 235 -8.47 -27.18 15.42
CA MET A 235 -7.35 -26.28 15.70
C MET A 235 -7.60 -25.43 16.96
N LEU A 236 -8.81 -24.94 17.19
CA LEU A 236 -9.17 -24.20 18.40
C LEU A 236 -9.01 -25.06 19.67
N GLU A 237 -9.49 -26.30 19.63
CA GLU A 237 -9.33 -27.26 20.73
C GLU A 237 -7.86 -27.59 21.01
N LYS A 238 -7.05 -27.71 19.96
CA LYS A 238 -5.61 -27.93 20.11
C LYS A 238 -4.91 -26.70 20.70
N ALA A 239 -5.16 -25.51 20.15
CA ALA A 239 -4.57 -24.26 20.64
C ALA A 239 -4.90 -24.03 22.11
N LYS A 240 -6.14 -24.29 22.52
CA LYS A 240 -6.54 -24.26 23.93
C LYS A 240 -5.72 -25.23 24.79
N LYS A 241 -5.53 -26.48 24.36
CA LYS A 241 -4.72 -27.47 25.10
C LYS A 241 -3.25 -27.09 25.19
N GLU A 242 -2.76 -26.36 24.19
CA GLU A 242 -1.38 -25.85 24.13
C GLU A 242 -1.22 -24.48 24.81
N PHE A 243 -2.30 -23.89 25.35
CA PHE A 243 -2.34 -22.53 25.90
C PHE A 243 -1.88 -21.46 24.90
N THR A 244 -2.13 -21.70 23.61
CA THR A 244 -1.80 -20.79 22.51
C THR A 244 -2.97 -19.87 22.21
N ALA A 245 -2.72 -18.56 22.17
CA ALA A 245 -3.75 -17.59 21.81
C ALA A 245 -4.12 -17.71 20.33
N VAL A 246 -5.36 -17.35 19.98
CA VAL A 246 -5.87 -17.46 18.61
C VAL A 246 -6.40 -16.12 18.11
N THR A 247 -6.09 -15.80 16.86
CA THR A 247 -6.73 -14.74 16.09
C THR A 247 -7.31 -15.32 14.82
N LEU A 248 -8.58 -15.04 14.52
CA LEU A 248 -9.19 -15.46 13.27
C LEU A 248 -8.99 -14.39 12.20
N SER A 249 -8.66 -14.83 11.00
CA SER A 249 -8.29 -13.96 9.88
C SER A 249 -9.26 -14.15 8.73
N PHE A 250 -10.17 -13.19 8.55
CA PHE A 250 -11.19 -13.22 7.51
C PHE A 250 -10.83 -12.28 6.36
N THR A 251 -11.24 -12.64 5.15
CA THR A 251 -11.33 -11.67 4.05
C THR A 251 -12.52 -10.74 4.24
N TYR A 252 -12.70 -9.78 3.33
CA TYR A 252 -14.01 -9.15 3.15
C TYR A 252 -15.08 -10.23 2.86
N VAL A 253 -16.26 -10.10 3.45
CA VAL A 253 -17.36 -11.04 3.27
C VAL A 253 -18.15 -10.71 2.01
N ARG A 254 -18.43 -11.73 1.20
CA ARG A 254 -19.29 -11.61 0.02
C ARG A 254 -20.74 -11.80 0.43
N GLU A 255 -21.66 -11.09 -0.23
CA GLU A 255 -23.09 -11.15 0.06
C GLU A 255 -23.63 -12.60 0.11
N ILE A 256 -23.25 -13.42 -0.88
CA ILE A 256 -23.64 -14.83 -0.97
C ILE A 256 -23.08 -15.73 0.15
N LEU A 257 -22.08 -15.27 0.91
CA LEU A 257 -21.45 -15.99 2.01
C LEU A 257 -21.83 -15.41 3.39
N LEU A 258 -22.65 -14.34 3.43
CA LEU A 258 -23.01 -13.66 4.68
C LEU A 258 -23.67 -14.62 5.67
N GLU A 259 -24.69 -15.36 5.22
CA GLU A 259 -25.44 -16.27 6.08
C GLU A 259 -24.55 -17.34 6.71
N ASP A 260 -23.73 -18.02 5.89
CA ASP A 260 -22.82 -19.06 6.35
C ASP A 260 -21.74 -18.50 7.29
N THR A 261 -21.15 -17.35 6.95
CA THR A 261 -20.11 -16.70 7.75
C THR A 261 -20.67 -16.26 9.11
N PHE A 262 -21.86 -15.66 9.14
CA PHE A 262 -22.51 -15.20 10.37
C PHE A 262 -23.02 -16.36 11.23
N ALA A 263 -23.45 -17.46 10.62
CA ALA A 263 -23.73 -18.69 11.35
C ALA A 263 -22.46 -19.25 12.01
N LEU A 264 -21.34 -19.26 11.29
CA LEU A 264 -20.05 -19.70 11.82
C LEU A 264 -19.55 -18.80 12.97
N LEU A 265 -19.60 -17.47 12.82
CA LEU A 265 -19.22 -16.53 13.88
C LEU A 265 -20.03 -16.74 15.16
N ARG A 266 -21.34 -17.00 15.07
CA ARG A 266 -22.17 -17.34 16.24
C ARG A 266 -21.74 -18.64 16.91
N LYS A 267 -21.36 -19.66 16.13
CA LYS A 267 -20.83 -20.92 16.69
C LYS A 267 -19.50 -20.68 17.41
N ILE A 268 -18.62 -19.86 16.83
CA ILE A 268 -17.33 -19.51 17.44
C ILE A 268 -17.56 -18.72 18.74
N ASP A 269 -18.44 -17.72 18.74
CA ASP A 269 -18.79 -16.96 19.95
C ASP A 269 -19.34 -17.87 21.06
N HIS A 270 -20.23 -18.81 20.71
CA HIS A 270 -20.75 -19.80 21.66
C HIS A 270 -19.66 -20.74 22.20
N TRP A 271 -18.73 -21.14 21.34
CA TRP A 271 -17.57 -21.92 21.77
C TRP A 271 -16.67 -21.11 22.71
N CYS A 272 -16.41 -19.84 22.42
CA CYS A 272 -15.66 -18.93 23.29
C CYS A 272 -16.34 -18.79 24.65
N SER A 273 -17.66 -18.59 24.67
CA SER A 273 -18.47 -18.52 25.89
C SER A 273 -18.35 -19.79 26.75
N LYS A 274 -18.47 -20.97 26.14
CA LYS A 274 -18.34 -22.26 26.85
C LYS A 274 -16.96 -22.50 27.45
N ASN A 275 -15.95 -21.89 26.85
CA ASN A 275 -14.56 -22.06 27.25
C ASN A 275 -14.04 -20.89 28.09
N GLU A 276 -14.88 -19.88 28.35
CA GLU A 276 -14.54 -18.67 29.10
C GLU A 276 -13.34 -17.94 28.49
N LEU A 277 -13.32 -17.81 27.16
CA LEU A 277 -12.26 -17.16 26.39
C LEU A 277 -12.82 -15.99 25.57
N GLU A 278 -11.97 -15.02 25.29
CA GLU A 278 -12.17 -14.02 24.23
C GLU A 278 -11.27 -14.36 23.04
N MET A 279 -11.70 -14.01 21.83
CA MET A 279 -10.97 -14.32 20.59
C MET A 279 -10.93 -13.13 19.65
N GLU A 280 -9.73 -12.76 19.22
CA GLU A 280 -9.55 -11.68 18.25
C GLU A 280 -9.97 -12.14 16.84
N CYS A 281 -10.60 -11.25 16.09
CA CYS A 281 -11.06 -11.46 14.72
C CYS A 281 -10.61 -10.29 13.84
N VAL A 282 -9.67 -10.52 12.95
CA VAL A 282 -9.28 -9.55 11.93
C VAL A 282 -10.42 -9.39 10.94
N VAL A 283 -11.00 -8.18 10.90
CA VAL A 283 -12.10 -7.82 10.00
C VAL A 283 -11.58 -6.95 8.86
N ASN A 284 -12.01 -7.29 7.65
CA ASN A 284 -11.59 -6.62 6.41
C ASN A 284 -12.76 -5.97 5.65
N ASP A 285 -13.95 -5.92 6.28
CA ASP A 285 -15.11 -5.16 5.83
C ASP A 285 -15.97 -4.70 7.01
N TRP A 286 -16.75 -3.64 6.78
CA TRP A 286 -17.59 -3.03 7.81
C TRP A 286 -18.83 -3.85 8.17
N GLY A 287 -19.28 -4.75 7.29
CA GLY A 287 -20.43 -5.62 7.56
C GLY A 287 -20.10 -6.66 8.64
N MET A 288 -18.92 -7.26 8.55
CA MET A 288 -18.41 -8.17 9.57
C MET A 288 -18.12 -7.43 10.88
N ALA A 289 -17.54 -6.23 10.83
CA ALA A 289 -17.30 -5.41 12.02
C ALA A 289 -18.62 -5.07 12.75
N ASP A 290 -19.65 -4.65 12.01
CA ASP A 290 -20.97 -4.35 12.57
C ASP A 290 -21.66 -5.60 13.14
N PHE A 291 -21.54 -6.75 12.45
CA PHE A 291 -22.07 -8.02 12.92
C PHE A 291 -21.43 -8.47 14.24
N ILE A 292 -20.10 -8.50 14.32
CA ILE A 292 -19.37 -8.91 15.52
C ILE A 292 -19.81 -8.07 16.72
N ARG A 293 -19.85 -6.74 16.56
CA ARG A 293 -20.30 -5.83 17.61
C ARG A 293 -21.72 -6.12 18.10
N LYS A 294 -22.67 -6.36 17.19
CA LYS A 294 -24.10 -6.47 17.53
C LYS A 294 -24.49 -7.86 18.02
N GLU A 295 -23.90 -8.89 17.45
CA GLU A 295 -24.40 -10.27 17.52
C GLU A 295 -23.47 -11.21 18.30
N THR A 296 -22.28 -10.74 18.72
CA THR A 296 -21.31 -11.55 19.48
C THR A 296 -20.86 -10.80 20.74
N LYS A 297 -20.31 -11.54 21.71
CA LYS A 297 -19.87 -10.98 23.00
C LYS A 297 -18.41 -11.28 23.34
N HIS A 298 -17.86 -12.34 22.77
CA HIS A 298 -16.53 -12.86 23.08
C HIS A 298 -15.57 -12.70 21.90
N LEU A 299 -16.05 -12.21 20.74
CA LEU A 299 -15.22 -11.91 19.59
C LEU A 299 -14.81 -10.44 19.62
N LEU A 300 -13.50 -10.19 19.52
CA LEU A 300 -12.91 -8.86 19.57
C LEU A 300 -12.46 -8.47 18.16
N PRO A 301 -13.08 -7.47 17.50
CA PRO A 301 -12.72 -7.12 16.14
C PRO A 301 -11.38 -6.35 16.10
N CYS A 302 -10.50 -6.72 15.18
CA CYS A 302 -9.23 -6.04 14.87
C CYS A 302 -9.30 -5.43 13.47
N LEU A 303 -8.80 -4.19 13.30
CA LEU A 303 -8.77 -3.51 11.99
C LEU A 303 -7.77 -4.22 11.07
N GLY A 304 -8.26 -5.01 10.11
CA GLY A 304 -7.43 -5.76 9.18
C GLY A 304 -6.73 -4.91 8.13
N THR A 305 -5.75 -5.51 7.45
CA THR A 305 -4.85 -4.81 6.51
C THR A 305 -5.60 -4.23 5.29
N LEU A 306 -6.75 -4.79 4.92
CA LEU A 306 -7.57 -4.28 3.80
C LEU A 306 -8.37 -3.03 4.18
N LEU A 307 -8.67 -2.83 5.47
CA LEU A 307 -9.29 -1.61 5.99
C LEU A 307 -8.24 -0.58 6.44
N ASN A 308 -7.14 -1.03 7.04
CA ASN A 308 -5.99 -0.19 7.43
C ASN A 308 -5.11 0.16 6.21
N LYS A 309 -5.71 0.84 5.22
CA LYS A 309 -5.09 1.06 3.91
C LYS A 309 -3.84 1.93 3.99
N ARG A 310 -2.83 1.55 3.20
CA ARG A 310 -1.57 2.31 3.02
C ARG A 310 -1.11 2.23 1.56
N LYS A 311 -0.29 3.21 1.16
CA LYS A 311 0.43 3.16 -0.12
C LYS A 311 1.67 2.28 0.06
N LYS A 312 1.70 1.17 -0.65
CA LYS A 312 2.78 0.18 -0.58
C LYS A 312 3.13 -0.26 -2.00
N ASP A 313 4.39 -0.13 -2.39
CA ASP A 313 4.92 -0.63 -3.65
C ASP A 313 6.44 -0.82 -3.46
N PRO A 314 7.05 -1.91 -3.93
CA PRO A 314 8.51 -2.09 -3.84
C PRO A 314 9.30 -1.02 -4.59
N ARG A 315 8.65 -0.32 -5.54
CA ARG A 315 9.26 0.79 -6.28
C ARG A 315 9.09 2.14 -5.60
N ILE A 316 8.48 2.19 -4.40
CA ILE A 316 8.25 3.46 -3.68
C ILE A 316 9.58 4.18 -3.36
N ASN A 317 10.68 3.44 -3.26
CA ASN A 317 12.01 4.00 -3.04
C ASN A 317 12.55 4.81 -4.22
N TYR A 318 12.10 4.53 -5.45
CA TYR A 318 12.42 5.32 -6.65
C TYR A 318 11.49 6.51 -6.85
N LYS A 319 10.41 6.60 -6.06
CA LYS A 319 9.49 7.72 -6.15
C LYS A 319 10.15 8.98 -5.58
N LYS A 320 10.28 9.99 -6.43
CA LYS A 320 10.77 11.32 -6.04
C LYS A 320 9.71 12.15 -5.30
N GLY A 321 10.15 13.17 -4.58
CA GLY A 321 9.32 14.07 -3.77
C GLY A 321 9.29 13.71 -2.29
N GLU A 322 8.39 14.33 -1.53
CA GLU A 322 8.25 14.11 -0.08
C GLU A 322 7.73 12.70 0.24
N ARG A 323 8.62 11.84 0.76
CA ARG A 323 8.31 10.45 1.13
C ARG A 323 7.74 10.32 2.54
N ASP A 324 8.00 11.28 3.40
CA ASP A 324 7.52 11.26 4.80
C ASP A 324 5.99 11.27 4.88
N LEU A 325 5.32 11.74 3.83
CA LEU A 325 3.85 11.69 3.67
C LEU A 325 3.29 10.25 3.63
N TYR A 326 4.13 9.23 3.42
CA TYR A 326 3.70 7.82 3.48
C TYR A 326 3.75 7.23 4.89
N SER A 327 4.45 7.87 5.83
CA SER A 327 4.66 7.37 7.19
C SER A 327 3.35 7.28 7.99
N GLN A 328 2.34 8.09 7.65
CA GLN A 328 1.02 8.10 8.29
C GLN A 328 -0.10 7.64 7.34
N ASN A 329 -1.21 7.18 7.91
CA ASN A 329 -2.46 6.93 7.22
C ASN A 329 -3.66 7.41 8.06
N SER A 330 -4.89 7.07 7.66
CA SER A 330 -6.10 7.50 8.38
C SER A 330 -6.14 7.02 9.84
N PHE A 331 -5.48 5.91 10.18
CA PHE A 331 -5.45 5.39 11.55
C PHE A 331 -4.60 6.25 12.50
N ASN A 332 -3.69 7.07 11.98
CA ASN A 332 -2.97 8.06 12.79
C ASN A 332 -3.87 9.20 13.31
N ALA A 333 -5.10 9.35 12.81
CA ALA A 333 -6.00 10.39 13.29
C ALA A 333 -6.73 9.95 14.57
N ASP A 334 -6.55 10.70 15.67
CA ASP A 334 -7.15 10.39 16.98
C ASP A 334 -8.67 10.21 16.93
N PHE A 335 -9.38 11.10 16.21
CA PHE A 335 -10.83 11.01 16.08
C PHE A 335 -11.28 9.72 15.38
N TYR A 336 -10.45 9.17 14.49
CA TYR A 336 -10.76 7.94 13.77
C TYR A 336 -10.53 6.71 14.65
N GLN A 337 -9.48 6.70 15.47
CA GLN A 337 -9.27 5.65 16.47
C GLN A 337 -10.40 5.63 17.51
N GLU A 338 -10.81 6.80 17.99
CA GLU A 338 -11.95 6.94 18.90
C GLU A 338 -13.25 6.44 18.26
N PHE A 339 -13.53 6.86 17.01
CA PHE A 339 -14.67 6.37 16.26
C PHE A 339 -14.68 4.85 16.13
N LEU A 340 -13.56 4.22 15.80
CA LEU A 340 -13.45 2.77 15.65
C LEU A 340 -13.69 2.03 16.97
N ARG A 341 -13.13 2.54 18.07
CA ARG A 341 -13.31 1.99 19.41
C ARG A 341 -14.77 2.09 19.86
N GLU A 342 -15.38 3.27 19.74
CA GLU A 342 -16.76 3.49 20.20
C GLU A 342 -17.80 2.83 19.29
N SER A 343 -17.58 2.87 17.98
CA SER A 343 -18.57 2.39 17.01
C SER A 343 -18.49 0.89 16.78
N PHE A 344 -17.31 0.29 16.90
CA PHE A 344 -17.07 -1.12 16.55
C PHE A 344 -16.36 -1.94 17.62
N GLY A 345 -15.86 -1.34 18.70
CA GLY A 345 -15.06 -2.05 19.71
C GLY A 345 -13.67 -2.43 19.20
N ILE A 346 -13.18 -1.76 18.15
CA ILE A 346 -11.88 -2.06 17.56
C ILE A 346 -10.79 -1.31 18.32
N GLU A 347 -9.91 -2.05 18.98
CA GLU A 347 -8.76 -1.49 19.72
C GLU A 347 -7.40 -1.83 19.09
N ARG A 348 -7.35 -2.86 18.24
CA ARG A 348 -6.13 -3.36 17.61
C ARG A 348 -6.16 -3.13 16.10
N ALA A 349 -5.04 -2.65 15.55
CA ALA A 349 -4.84 -2.53 14.11
C ALA A 349 -3.73 -3.43 13.59
N GLU A 350 -3.95 -4.01 12.41
CA GLU A 350 -2.97 -4.82 11.70
C GLU A 350 -2.20 -3.95 10.69
N TRP A 351 -0.88 -4.02 10.75
CA TRP A 351 0.09 -3.33 9.91
C TRP A 351 0.94 -4.36 9.17
N GLU A 352 1.66 -3.93 8.13
CA GLU A 352 2.63 -4.78 7.45
C GLU A 352 3.98 -4.06 7.41
N SER A 353 5.08 -4.78 7.66
CA SER A 353 6.44 -4.31 7.35
C SER A 353 6.52 -3.94 5.86
N CYS A 354 7.07 -2.77 5.53
CA CYS A 354 7.24 -2.35 4.15
C CYS A 354 8.44 -1.42 4.03
N GLY A 355 8.88 -1.16 2.79
CA GLY A 355 10.14 -0.48 2.47
C GLY A 355 10.28 0.99 2.88
N TYR A 356 9.51 1.47 3.86
CA TYR A 356 9.69 2.76 4.52
C TYR A 356 9.23 2.69 5.99
N MET A 357 9.78 3.55 6.84
CA MET A 357 9.37 3.63 8.25
C MET A 357 7.97 4.21 8.41
N GLN A 358 7.18 3.56 9.25
CA GLN A 358 5.81 3.94 9.53
C GLN A 358 5.74 4.62 10.90
N ASP A 359 4.98 5.71 10.98
CA ASP A 359 4.61 6.33 12.24
C ASP A 359 3.43 5.54 12.82
N ILE A 360 3.71 4.68 13.80
CA ILE A 360 2.70 3.82 14.42
C ILE A 360 2.07 4.59 15.59
N PRO A 361 0.76 4.88 15.59
CA PRO A 361 0.11 5.59 16.67
C PRO A 361 0.03 4.74 17.94
N ALA A 362 -0.14 5.40 19.09
CA ALA A 362 -0.37 4.74 20.37
C ALA A 362 -1.62 3.84 20.32
N GLY A 363 -1.58 2.70 21.00
CA GLY A 363 -2.65 1.71 21.00
C GLY A 363 -2.10 0.29 20.87
N LYS A 364 -2.97 -0.65 20.51
CA LYS A 364 -2.58 -2.05 20.23
C LYS A 364 -2.34 -2.20 18.73
N ASN A 365 -1.16 -2.66 18.33
CA ASN A 365 -0.77 -2.79 16.94
C ASN A 365 -0.01 -4.09 16.69
N SER A 366 -0.41 -4.79 15.63
CA SER A 366 0.26 -6.00 15.14
C SER A 366 1.00 -5.69 13.85
N LEU A 367 2.27 -6.05 13.72
CA LEU A 367 3.05 -5.90 12.49
C LEU A 367 3.26 -7.26 11.81
N HIS A 368 2.68 -7.43 10.63
CA HIS A 368 2.88 -8.58 9.76
C HIS A 368 4.20 -8.46 9.00
N PHE A 369 4.99 -9.53 8.99
CA PHE A 369 6.30 -9.55 8.34
C PHE A 369 6.62 -10.94 7.77
N PRO A 370 7.52 -11.02 6.78
CA PRO A 370 8.20 -9.93 6.08
C PRO A 370 7.48 -9.47 4.81
N PHE A 371 6.32 -10.05 4.49
CA PHE A 371 5.59 -9.70 3.28
C PHE A 371 4.55 -8.62 3.55
N TYR A 372 4.38 -7.74 2.56
CA TYR A 372 3.29 -6.79 2.51
C TYR A 372 2.52 -6.87 1.21
N GLN A 373 1.21 -6.72 1.31
CA GLN A 373 0.31 -6.67 0.18
C GLN A 373 0.47 -5.34 -0.59
N THR A 374 0.60 -5.41 -1.91
CA THR A 374 0.67 -4.22 -2.79
C THR A 374 -0.62 -4.00 -3.56
N ASN A 375 -1.23 -5.09 -4.04
CA ASN A 375 -2.53 -5.07 -4.69
C ASN A 375 -3.35 -6.32 -4.33
N THR A 376 -4.67 -6.21 -4.30
CA THR A 376 -5.60 -7.32 -4.08
C THR A 376 -6.75 -7.25 -5.07
N SER A 377 -7.12 -8.40 -5.60
CA SER A 377 -8.26 -8.58 -6.49
C SER A 377 -9.37 -9.30 -5.74
N GLN A 378 -10.60 -9.10 -6.18
CA GLN A 378 -11.70 -9.92 -5.71
C GLN A 378 -11.60 -11.37 -6.22
N TYR A 379 -10.94 -11.57 -7.35
CA TYR A 379 -10.88 -12.86 -8.04
C TYR A 379 -9.45 -13.36 -8.12
N CYS A 380 -9.28 -14.67 -8.09
CA CYS A 380 -7.96 -15.30 -8.13
C CYS A 380 -7.35 -15.21 -9.55
N PRO A 381 -6.28 -14.43 -9.76
CA PRO A 381 -5.64 -14.33 -11.09
C PRO A 381 -4.98 -15.64 -11.50
N LEU A 382 -4.49 -16.41 -10.51
CA LEU A 382 -3.87 -17.71 -10.76
C LEU A 382 -4.88 -18.72 -11.27
N TYR A 383 -6.10 -18.74 -10.72
CA TYR A 383 -7.17 -19.57 -11.25
C TYR A 383 -7.50 -19.21 -12.70
N ALA A 384 -7.60 -17.91 -13.01
CA ALA A 384 -7.91 -17.44 -14.36
C ALA A 384 -6.87 -17.91 -15.39
N VAL A 385 -5.58 -17.75 -15.09
CA VAL A 385 -4.51 -18.24 -15.97
C VAL A 385 -4.53 -19.76 -16.11
N GLN A 386 -4.64 -20.49 -15.01
CA GLN A 386 -4.60 -21.96 -15.04
C GLN A 386 -5.82 -22.57 -15.75
N LYS A 387 -6.98 -21.91 -15.67
CA LYS A 387 -8.23 -22.43 -16.25
C LYS A 387 -8.50 -21.92 -17.66
N GLU A 388 -8.23 -20.64 -17.92
CA GLU A 388 -8.64 -19.93 -19.13
C GLU A 388 -7.43 -19.49 -20.00
N GLY A 389 -6.19 -19.70 -19.53
CA GLY A 389 -4.97 -19.27 -20.22
C GLY A 389 -4.70 -17.77 -20.18
N ASP A 390 -5.52 -17.00 -19.47
CA ASP A 390 -5.50 -15.53 -19.49
C ASP A 390 -5.75 -14.96 -18.08
N ARG A 391 -4.83 -14.11 -17.61
CA ARG A 391 -4.89 -13.45 -16.30
C ARG A 391 -6.06 -12.49 -16.18
N GLY A 392 -6.52 -11.91 -17.28
CA GLY A 392 -7.63 -10.95 -17.33
C GLY A 392 -9.00 -11.60 -17.22
N ARG A 393 -9.15 -12.89 -17.54
CA ARG A 393 -10.43 -13.62 -17.55
C ARG A 393 -10.84 -14.13 -16.17
N GLN A 394 -10.85 -13.23 -15.20
CA GLN A 394 -11.15 -13.56 -13.82
C GLN A 394 -12.66 -13.67 -13.59
N ARG A 395 -13.07 -14.69 -12.83
CA ARG A 395 -14.46 -14.89 -12.41
C ARG A 395 -14.50 -15.43 -10.98
N LEU A 396 -15.67 -15.37 -10.36
CA LEU A 396 -15.90 -15.97 -9.06
C LEU A 396 -15.73 -17.50 -9.12
N VAL A 397 -15.01 -18.05 -8.15
CA VAL A 397 -14.71 -19.48 -8.05
C VAL A 397 -15.38 -20.03 -6.80
N TYR A 398 -16.17 -21.08 -6.96
CA TYR A 398 -16.83 -21.78 -5.86
C TYR A 398 -16.13 -23.08 -5.47
N LYS A 399 -15.57 -23.78 -6.45
CA LYS A 399 -14.80 -25.02 -6.25
C LYS A 399 -13.34 -24.75 -6.57
N CYS A 400 -12.57 -24.43 -5.53
CA CYS A 400 -11.17 -24.08 -5.67
C CYS A 400 -10.30 -25.34 -5.82
N PRO A 401 -9.55 -25.51 -6.92
CA PRO A 401 -8.54 -26.57 -7.04
C PRO A 401 -7.24 -26.23 -6.29
N GLN A 402 -7.17 -25.07 -5.65
CA GLN A 402 -6.04 -24.63 -4.82
C GLN A 402 -4.70 -24.64 -5.57
N TYR A 403 -4.68 -24.12 -6.81
CA TYR A 403 -3.45 -24.00 -7.61
C TYR A 403 -2.31 -23.26 -6.88
N CYS A 404 -2.65 -22.36 -5.95
CA CYS A 404 -1.72 -21.62 -5.11
C CYS A 404 -0.88 -22.48 -4.15
N LYS A 405 -1.11 -23.80 -4.10
CA LYS A 405 -0.23 -24.76 -3.43
C LYS A 405 1.09 -24.95 -4.16
N ASN A 406 1.02 -25.00 -5.49
CA ASN A 406 2.14 -25.41 -6.35
C ASN A 406 2.55 -24.35 -7.37
N ALA A 407 1.76 -23.28 -7.51
CA ALA A 407 2.00 -22.23 -8.50
C ALA A 407 1.84 -20.84 -7.88
N ALA A 408 2.62 -19.90 -8.41
CA ALA A 408 2.58 -18.48 -8.11
C ALA A 408 3.06 -17.69 -9.34
N PHE A 409 2.75 -16.40 -9.40
CA PHE A 409 3.38 -15.51 -10.37
C PHE A 409 4.72 -15.04 -9.81
N LEU A 410 5.79 -15.34 -10.53
CA LEU A 410 7.13 -14.83 -10.22
C LEU A 410 7.31 -13.50 -10.95
N TYR A 411 7.90 -12.54 -10.28
CA TYR A 411 8.21 -11.21 -10.80
C TYR A 411 9.74 -11.05 -10.89
N PRO A 412 10.22 -9.96 -11.53
CA PRO A 412 11.64 -9.68 -11.58
C PRO A 412 12.32 -9.75 -10.19
N LYS A 413 13.51 -10.34 -10.14
CA LYS A 413 14.23 -10.65 -8.89
C LYS A 413 14.41 -9.43 -8.01
N HIS A 414 14.77 -8.28 -8.57
CA HIS A 414 15.05 -7.05 -7.83
C HIS A 414 13.81 -6.42 -7.19
N LEU A 415 12.60 -6.71 -7.69
CA LEU A 415 11.36 -6.22 -7.10
C LEU A 415 10.97 -6.95 -5.81
N ASN A 416 11.53 -8.14 -5.59
CA ASN A 416 11.17 -9.02 -4.47
C ASN A 416 9.66 -9.25 -4.34
N MET A 417 8.98 -9.49 -5.47
CA MET A 417 7.53 -9.65 -5.53
C MET A 417 7.08 -11.06 -5.88
N ILE A 418 5.87 -11.42 -5.42
CA ILE A 418 5.17 -12.64 -5.79
C ILE A 418 3.67 -12.40 -5.90
N GLY A 419 3.05 -13.01 -6.91
CA GLY A 419 1.59 -13.08 -7.01
C GLY A 419 1.07 -14.40 -6.47
N ARG A 420 0.30 -14.35 -5.39
CA ARG A 420 -0.31 -15.53 -4.75
C ARG A 420 -1.67 -15.16 -4.17
N TYR A 421 -2.53 -16.17 -3.98
CA TYR A 421 -3.91 -15.94 -3.55
C TYR A 421 -4.65 -15.03 -4.54
N ASN A 422 -5.37 -14.02 -4.04
CA ASN A 422 -5.94 -12.97 -4.87
C ASN A 422 -5.09 -11.69 -4.86
N SER A 423 -3.83 -11.76 -4.42
CA SER A 423 -3.01 -10.59 -4.13
C SER A 423 -1.62 -10.64 -4.77
N LEU A 424 -0.98 -9.48 -4.79
CA LEU A 424 0.45 -9.32 -5.01
C LEU A 424 1.10 -8.94 -3.69
N PHE A 425 2.20 -9.60 -3.39
CA PHE A 425 3.00 -9.36 -2.19
C PHE A 425 4.41 -8.94 -2.60
N ALA A 426 5.00 -8.06 -1.82
CA ALA A 426 6.41 -7.73 -1.88
C ALA A 426 7.06 -8.08 -0.54
N LEU A 427 8.33 -8.46 -0.58
CA LEU A 427 9.13 -8.74 0.60
C LEU A 427 9.78 -7.45 1.08
N ASP A 428 9.58 -7.10 2.36
CA ASP A 428 10.40 -6.13 3.06
C ASP A 428 11.66 -6.81 3.58
N ARG A 429 12.69 -6.80 2.74
CA ARG A 429 13.96 -7.48 3.03
C ARG A 429 14.77 -6.72 4.07
N ASP A 430 14.69 -5.39 4.05
CA ASP A 430 15.42 -4.53 5.00
C ASP A 430 14.98 -4.85 6.44
N PHE A 431 13.69 -5.12 6.66
CA PHE A 431 13.16 -5.51 7.97
C PHE A 431 13.77 -6.81 8.53
N LEU A 432 14.16 -7.74 7.67
CA LEU A 432 14.81 -9.00 8.07
C LEU A 432 16.30 -8.84 8.35
N GLU A 433 16.95 -7.89 7.66
CA GLU A 433 18.41 -7.73 7.66
C GLU A 433 18.89 -6.62 8.60
N ASP A 434 18.01 -5.68 8.96
CA ASP A 434 18.31 -4.56 9.84
C ASP A 434 17.70 -4.75 11.23
N SER A 435 18.52 -5.26 12.15
CA SER A 435 18.14 -5.41 13.57
C SER A 435 17.77 -4.08 14.25
N GLU A 436 18.26 -2.92 13.76
CA GLU A 436 17.82 -1.62 14.29
C GLU A 436 16.39 -1.31 13.85
N GLN A 437 15.99 -1.70 12.65
CA GLN A 437 14.63 -1.47 12.16
C GLN A 437 13.61 -2.22 13.01
N LEU A 438 13.88 -3.49 13.34
CA LEU A 438 13.07 -4.28 14.27
C LEU A 438 12.94 -3.56 15.62
N LYS A 439 14.07 -3.14 16.20
CA LYS A 439 14.09 -2.39 17.47
C LYS A 439 13.29 -1.10 17.40
N ARG A 440 13.40 -0.34 16.31
CA ARG A 440 12.61 0.89 16.14
C ARG A 440 11.12 0.61 16.15
N TYR A 441 10.65 -0.47 15.55
CA TYR A 441 9.23 -0.84 15.60
C TYR A 441 8.80 -1.28 17.00
N THR A 442 9.59 -2.11 17.70
CA THR A 442 9.27 -2.56 19.06
C THR A 442 9.41 -1.47 20.12
N ASP A 443 10.33 -0.52 19.94
CA ASP A 443 10.46 0.68 20.78
C ASP A 443 9.38 1.73 20.47
N SER A 444 8.72 1.59 19.32
CA SER A 444 7.51 2.36 18.96
C SER A 444 6.26 1.66 19.53
N ASN A 445 5.10 1.84 18.90
CA ASN A 445 3.82 1.34 19.39
C ASN A 445 3.45 -0.05 18.83
N ILE A 446 4.41 -0.88 18.38
CA ILE A 446 4.14 -2.27 17.97
C ILE A 446 4.34 -3.22 19.16
N ASP A 447 3.24 -3.78 19.67
CA ASP A 447 3.26 -4.77 20.76
C ASP A 447 3.24 -6.23 20.26
N ARG A 448 2.90 -6.47 18.98
CA ARG A 448 2.85 -7.81 18.39
C ARG A 448 3.56 -7.88 17.04
N LEU A 449 4.36 -8.92 16.84
CA LEU A 449 4.92 -9.30 15.56
C LEU A 449 4.23 -10.56 15.01
N VAL A 450 3.87 -10.55 13.74
CA VAL A 450 3.14 -11.66 13.08
C VAL A 450 3.94 -12.15 11.88
N LEU A 451 4.50 -13.36 11.98
CA LEU A 451 5.25 -13.97 10.89
C LEU A 451 4.31 -14.65 9.87
N ASN A 452 4.37 -14.22 8.62
CA ASN A 452 3.76 -14.88 7.48
C ASN A 452 4.76 -15.01 6.33
N LEU A 453 5.09 -16.24 5.93
CA LEU A 453 6.01 -16.55 4.81
C LEU A 453 5.29 -16.94 3.50
N LEU A 454 3.97 -16.71 3.43
CA LEU A 454 3.06 -17.00 2.32
C LEU A 454 2.98 -18.47 1.95
#